data_AF-A0A7Z0LWJ2-F1
#
_entry.id   AF-A0A7Z0LWJ2-F1
#
_cell.length_a   1.000
_cell.length_b   1.000
_cell.length_c   1.000
_cell.angle_alpha   90.00
_cell.angle_beta   90.00
_cell.angle_gamma   90.00
#
_symmetry.space_group_name_H-M   'P 1'
#
loop_
_entity.id
_entity.type
_entity.pdbx_description
1 polymer ?
#
loop_
_entity_poly.entity_id
_entity_poly.type
_entity_poly.pdbx_seq_one_letter_code
_entity_poly.pdbx_strand_id
1 'polypeptide(L)'
;MGGSRRTLRQAPCQDEPIVQLHHTPAGTPYVRIRDIPEALQDDFMRYLRGATMPVVDGEAGPVVFKTDWLDWLHHRRPDREAAQRR
;
A
#
# COMPACT_ATOMS: atom_id res chain seq x y z
N MET A 1 25.06 29.65 -22.46
CA MET A 1 25.40 29.64 -21.01
C MET A 1 24.12 29.88 -20.23
N GLY A 2 23.83 29.03 -19.24
CA GLY A 2 22.96 29.30 -18.08
C GLY A 2 21.46 29.43 -18.38
N GLY A 3 20.56 28.67 -17.78
CA GLY A 3 20.69 27.77 -16.65
C GLY A 3 19.37 27.02 -16.51
N SER A 4 19.48 25.69 -16.45
CA SER A 4 18.39 24.79 -16.13
C SER A 4 17.74 25.25 -14.84
N ARG A 5 16.50 25.76 -14.93
CA ARG A 5 15.60 25.87 -13.79
C ARG A 5 15.37 24.45 -13.30
N ARG A 6 16.15 24.06 -12.29
CA ARG A 6 15.96 22.87 -11.46
C ARG A 6 14.57 22.97 -10.86
N THR A 7 13.57 22.48 -11.59
CA THR A 7 12.44 21.85 -10.94
C THR A 7 13.07 20.74 -10.11
N LEU A 8 13.05 20.90 -8.78
CA LEU A 8 12.95 19.74 -7.92
C LEU A 8 11.66 19.05 -8.36
N ARG A 9 11.75 18.22 -9.40
CA ARG A 9 10.96 17.00 -9.48
C ARG A 9 11.34 16.31 -8.18
N GLN A 10 10.53 16.51 -7.14
CA GLN A 10 10.39 15.49 -6.13
C GLN A 10 10.24 14.21 -6.94
N ALA A 11 11.30 13.39 -6.96
CA ALA A 11 11.11 12.00 -7.27
C ALA A 11 9.94 11.60 -6.37
N PRO A 12 8.86 11.00 -6.90
CA PRO A 12 7.97 10.30 -5.99
C PRO A 12 8.90 9.42 -5.17
N CYS A 13 8.75 9.35 -3.85
CA CYS A 13 9.45 8.32 -3.10
C CYS A 13 8.97 6.99 -3.71
N GLN A 14 9.68 6.45 -4.71
CA GLN A 14 9.27 5.33 -5.59
C GLN A 14 9.31 3.98 -4.85
N ASP A 15 9.13 4.03 -3.54
CA ASP A 15 9.13 2.86 -2.66
C ASP A 15 7.75 2.59 -2.06
N GLU A 16 6.72 3.31 -2.53
CA GLU A 16 5.36 2.79 -2.45
C GLU A 16 5.29 1.59 -3.41
N PRO A 17 5.04 0.37 -2.91
CA PRO A 17 4.99 -0.79 -3.77
C PRO A 17 3.89 -0.58 -4.81
N ILE A 18 4.24 -0.92 -6.04
CA ILE A 18 3.41 -0.81 -7.25
C ILE A 18 2.30 -1.87 -7.21
N VAL A 19 1.53 -1.94 -6.13
CA VAL A 19 0.38 -2.83 -6.05
C VAL A 19 -0.80 -2.16 -6.73
N GLN A 20 -1.53 -2.93 -7.53
CA GLN A 20 -2.70 -2.41 -8.20
C GLN A 20 -3.81 -2.15 -7.18
N LEU A 21 -4.30 -0.91 -7.16
CA LEU A 21 -5.44 -0.54 -6.33
C LEU A 21 -6.74 -0.80 -7.10
N HIS A 22 -7.63 -1.55 -6.46
CA HIS A 22 -8.96 -1.87 -6.98
C HIS A 22 -10.02 -1.14 -6.18
N HIS A 23 -11.21 -1.00 -6.77
CA HIS A 23 -12.35 -0.38 -6.11
C HIS A 23 -13.54 -1.33 -6.15
N THR A 24 -14.25 -1.46 -5.03
CA THR A 24 -15.50 -2.22 -5.01
C THR A 24 -16.55 -1.47 -5.84
N PRO A 25 -17.67 -2.13 -6.22
CA PRO A 25 -18.80 -1.43 -6.83
C PRO A 25 -19.35 -0.29 -5.96
N ALA A 26 -19.16 -0.39 -4.64
CA ALA A 26 -19.53 0.66 -3.67
C ALA A 26 -18.48 1.80 -3.58
N GLY A 27 -17.38 1.71 -4.33
CA GLY A 27 -16.30 2.71 -4.35
C GLY A 27 -15.22 2.51 -3.29
N THR A 28 -15.26 1.43 -2.50
CA THR A 28 -14.27 1.20 -1.44
C THR A 28 -12.94 0.72 -2.04
N PRO A 29 -11.81 1.40 -1.75
CA PRO A 29 -10.50 1.00 -2.27
C PRO A 29 -9.93 -0.23 -1.54
N TYR A 30 -9.51 -1.25 -2.30
CA TYR A 30 -8.92 -2.48 -1.78
C TYR A 30 -7.72 -2.93 -2.63
N VAL A 31 -6.85 -3.74 -2.03
CA VAL A 31 -5.69 -4.36 -2.68
C VAL A 31 -5.89 -5.87 -2.63
N ARG A 32 -5.56 -6.55 -3.71
CA ARG A 32 -5.61 -8.02 -3.74
C ARG A 32 -4.28 -8.58 -3.27
N ILE A 33 -4.30 -9.62 -2.44
CA ILE A 33 -3.06 -10.22 -1.93
C ILE A 33 -2.21 -10.79 -3.08
N ARG A 34 -2.85 -11.29 -4.14
CA ARG A 34 -2.17 -11.73 -5.38
C ARG A 34 -1.43 -10.62 -6.13
N ASP A 35 -1.84 -9.36 -5.98
CA ASP A 35 -1.18 -8.21 -6.62
C ASP A 35 0.02 -7.71 -5.80
N ILE A 36 0.18 -8.21 -4.57
CA ILE A 36 1.32 -7.93 -3.71
C ILE A 36 2.49 -8.81 -4.17
N PRO A 37 3.73 -8.28 -4.28
CA PRO A 37 4.90 -9.09 -4.60
C PRO A 37 5.05 -10.27 -3.63
N GLU A 38 5.32 -11.47 -4.12
CA GLU A 38 5.41 -12.71 -3.31
C GLU A 38 6.36 -12.55 -2.11
N ALA A 39 7.50 -11.86 -2.30
CA ALA A 39 8.46 -11.58 -1.23
C ALA A 39 7.90 -10.77 -0.06
N LEU A 40 6.76 -10.08 -0.24
CA LEU A 40 6.06 -9.31 0.78
C LEU A 40 4.75 -9.97 1.21
N GLN A 41 4.25 -10.96 0.46
CA GLN A 41 2.99 -11.63 0.76
C GLN A 41 3.06 -12.37 2.09
N ASP A 42 4.12 -13.13 2.36
CA ASP A 42 4.24 -13.89 3.61
C ASP A 42 4.28 -12.99 4.86
N ASP A 43 5.09 -11.94 4.84
CA ASP A 43 5.19 -10.96 5.93
C ASP A 43 3.87 -10.20 6.13
N PHE A 44 3.21 -9.82 5.02
CA PHE A 44 1.94 -9.12 5.08
C PHE A 44 0.81 -10.03 5.57
N MET A 45 0.74 -11.28 5.10
CA MET A 45 -0.20 -12.29 5.57
C MET A 45 -0.02 -12.58 7.07
N ARG A 46 1.22 -12.53 7.56
CA ARG A 46 1.51 -12.62 8.99
C ARG A 46 1.02 -11.42 9.77
N TYR A 47 1.15 -10.20 9.23
CA TYR A 47 0.60 -8.98 9.84
C TYR A 47 -0.93 -9.00 9.87
N LEU A 48 -1.56 -9.46 8.80
CA LEU A 48 -3.02 -9.61 8.71
C LEU A 48 -3.59 -10.73 9.58
N ARG A 49 -2.75 -11.50 10.27
CA ARG A 49 -3.20 -12.62 11.08
C ARG A 49 -3.99 -12.10 12.29
N GLY A 50 -5.32 -12.11 12.17
CA GLY A 50 -6.25 -11.53 13.14
C GLY A 50 -6.91 -10.23 12.69
N ALA A 51 -6.53 -9.69 11.53
CA ALA A 51 -7.20 -8.56 10.91
C ALA A 51 -8.46 -9.00 10.14
N THR A 52 -9.45 -8.13 10.09
CA THR A 52 -10.68 -8.36 9.31
C THR A 52 -10.39 -8.14 7.83
N MET A 53 -10.42 -9.21 7.03
CA MET A 53 -10.27 -9.10 5.58
C MET A 53 -11.64 -8.87 4.92
N PRO A 54 -11.81 -7.84 4.07
CA PRO A 54 -13.01 -7.70 3.27
C PRO A 54 -13.17 -8.87 2.30
N VAL A 55 -14.42 -9.33 2.15
CA VAL A 55 -14.81 -10.23 1.07
C VAL A 55 -15.49 -9.38 0.00
N VAL A 56 -14.93 -9.37 -1.20
CA VAL A 56 -15.46 -8.62 -2.34
C VAL A 56 -15.99 -9.62 -3.36
N ASP A 57 -17.29 -9.54 -3.66
CA ASP A 57 -17.93 -10.35 -4.70
C ASP A 57 -17.25 -10.12 -6.06
N GLY A 58 -16.88 -11.22 -6.72
CA GLY A 58 -16.13 -11.21 -7.99
C GLY A 58 -14.62 -11.34 -7.84
N GLU A 59 -14.08 -11.34 -6.62
CA GLU A 59 -12.68 -11.65 -6.35
C GLU A 59 -12.48 -13.13 -6.03
N ALA A 60 -11.49 -13.74 -6.68
CA ALA A 60 -11.21 -15.17 -6.53
C ALA A 60 -10.44 -15.50 -5.24
N GLY A 61 -10.12 -14.52 -4.40
CA GLY A 61 -9.26 -14.71 -3.24
C GLY A 61 -9.35 -13.57 -2.22
N PRO A 62 -8.59 -13.69 -1.12
CA PRO A 62 -8.59 -12.70 -0.05
C PRO A 62 -8.11 -11.34 -0.57
N VAL A 63 -8.83 -10.31 -0.16
CA VAL A 63 -8.50 -8.92 -0.42
C VAL A 63 -8.39 -8.17 0.89
N VAL A 64 -7.66 -7.06 0.87
CA VAL A 64 -7.41 -6.21 2.02
C VAL A 64 -7.80 -4.78 1.70
N PHE A 65 -8.16 -3.99 2.71
CA PHE A 65 -8.34 -2.57 2.44
C PHE A 65 -7.00 -1.92 2.11
N LYS A 66 -7.06 -0.87 1.29
CA LYS A 66 -5.90 -0.02 1.02
C LYS A 66 -5.28 0.51 2.31
N THR A 67 -6.11 0.81 3.32
CA THR A 67 -5.68 1.32 4.61
C THR A 67 -4.78 0.33 5.35
N ASP A 68 -5.14 -0.94 5.44
CA ASP A 68 -4.32 -1.98 6.09
C ASP A 68 -2.98 -2.18 5.37
N TRP A 69 -3.00 -2.13 4.03
CA TRP A 69 -1.78 -2.22 3.24
C TRP A 69 -0.83 -1.04 3.50
N LEU A 70 -1.36 0.19 3.50
CA LEU A 70 -0.57 1.39 3.80
C LEU A 70 -0.08 1.38 5.24
N ASP A 71 -0.92 1.00 6.19
CA ASP A 71 -0.55 0.90 7.60
C ASP A 71 0.62 -0.07 7.80
N TRP A 72 0.55 -1.26 7.21
CA TRP A 72 1.63 -2.23 7.23
C TRP A 72 2.92 -1.70 6.60
N LEU A 73 2.84 -1.03 5.44
CA LEU A 73 4.00 -0.44 4.78
C LEU A 73 4.66 0.65 5.62
N HIS A 74 3.85 1.46 6.29
CA HIS A 74 4.31 2.49 7.19
C HIS A 74 4.95 1.90 8.45
N HIS A 75 4.37 0.87 9.06
CA HIS A 75 4.97 0.15 10.20
C HIS A 75 6.29 -0.55 9.82
N ARG A 76 6.39 -1.09 8.60
CA ARG A 76 7.63 -1.69 8.08
C ARG A 76 8.73 -0.68 7.82
N ARG A 77 8.38 0.60 7.60
CA ARG A 77 9.31 1.73 7.46
C ARG A 77 9.28 2.59 8.73
N PRO A 78 10.04 2.23 9.78
CA PRO A 78 10.06 3.00 11.04
C PRO A 78 10.55 4.45 10.87
N ASP A 79 11.10 4.82 9.72
CA ASP A 79 11.54 6.19 9.39
C ASP A 79 10.40 7.23 9.33
N ARG A 80 9.12 6.81 9.26
CA ARG A 80 7.97 7.74 9.07
C ARG A 80 7.04 7.91 10.28
N GLU A 81 7.16 7.09 11.32
CA GLU A 81 6.30 7.16 12.52
C GLU A 81 6.62 8.35 13.45
N ALA A 82 7.67 9.14 13.17
CA ALA A 82 7.96 10.35 13.92
C ALA A 82 7.03 11.55 13.55
N ALA A 83 6.18 11.45 12.53
CA ALA A 83 5.51 12.61 11.94
C ALA A 83 3.98 12.74 12.15
N GLN A 84 3.29 11.77 12.78
CA GLN A 84 1.82 11.78 12.86
C GLN A 84 1.22 11.69 14.28
N ARG A 85 1.99 12.08 15.31
CA ARG A 85 1.42 12.46 16.62
C ARG A 85 1.48 13.98 16.79
N ARG A 86 0.46 14.70 16.30
CA ARG A 86 0.07 16.02 16.81
C ARG A 86 -1.43 16.18 16.75
#